data_AF-A0A953V357-F1
#
_entry.id   AF-A0A953V357-F1
#
_cell.length_a   1.000
_cell.length_b   1.000
_cell.length_c   1.000
_cell.angle_alpha   90.00
_cell.angle_beta   90.00
_cell.angle_gamma   90.00
#
_symmetry.space_group_name_H-M   'P 1'
#
loop_
_entity.id
_entity.type
_entity.pdbx_description
1 polymer ?
#
loop_
_entity_poly.entity_id
_entity_poly.type
_entity_poly.pdbx_seq_one_letter_code
_entity_poly.pdbx_strand_id
1 'polypeptide(L)'
;MASTLRFLQFFSLGTWVGSILYFSFVVAPGAFSVLPNSDLAGALVGHTLSKLHIMGIVAGCIYLIATAAAEKTLGALARPAALLVFAMIVFTMASQYGVIARMDVLRLQMGSVEATPAGNPLRVAFDRLHQYSVWLESAVLLSGLAALFLTAWQKNL
;
A
#
# COMPACT_ATOMS: atom_id res chain seq x y z
N MET A 1 -24.19 7.08 -16.59
CA MET A 1 -23.52 7.55 -15.36
C MET A 1 -23.28 6.43 -14.36
N ALA A 2 -24.29 5.68 -13.92
CA ALA A 2 -24.11 4.60 -12.93
C ALA A 2 -23.05 3.55 -13.33
N SER A 3 -23.05 3.09 -14.60
CA SER A 3 -22.05 2.13 -15.09
C SER A 3 -20.63 2.70 -15.10
N THR A 4 -20.47 3.98 -15.40
CA THR A 4 -19.16 4.67 -15.40
C THR A 4 -18.60 4.79 -13.99
N LEU A 5 -19.41 5.21 -13.02
CA LEU A 5 -18.99 5.33 -11.62
C LEU A 5 -18.63 3.97 -11.03
N ARG A 6 -19.40 2.94 -11.37
CA ARG A 6 -19.10 1.57 -10.96
C ARG A 6 -17.82 1.05 -11.61
N PHE A 7 -17.60 1.34 -12.89
CA PHE A 7 -16.33 1.05 -13.54
C PHE A 7 -15.16 1.73 -12.80
N LEU A 8 -15.28 3.01 -12.45
CA LEU A 8 -14.23 3.74 -11.73
C LEU A 8 -13.93 3.10 -10.37
N GLN A 9 -14.95 2.69 -9.61
CA GLN A 9 -14.78 1.99 -8.32
C GLN A 9 -13.96 0.69 -8.49
N PHE A 10 -14.36 -0.19 -9.42
CA PHE A 10 -13.66 -1.46 -9.62
C PHE A 10 -12.29 -1.27 -10.24
N PHE A 11 -12.17 -0.38 -11.22
CA PHE A 11 -10.92 -0.12 -11.90
C PHE A 11 -9.88 0.46 -10.92
N SER A 12 -10.25 1.46 -10.12
CA SER A 12 -9.29 2.07 -9.19
C SER A 12 -8.92 1.12 -8.06
N LEU A 13 -9.90 0.50 -7.40
CA LEU A 13 -9.64 -0.41 -6.29
C LEU A 13 -8.92 -1.69 -6.75
N GLY A 14 -9.31 -2.23 -7.91
CA GLY A 14 -8.65 -3.37 -8.53
C GLY A 14 -7.22 -3.06 -8.95
N THR A 15 -6.95 -1.87 -9.48
CA THR A 15 -5.58 -1.41 -9.79
C THR A 15 -4.73 -1.37 -8.54
N TRP A 16 -5.23 -0.79 -7.44
CA TRP A 16 -4.49 -0.71 -6.19
C TRP A 16 -4.20 -2.10 -5.61
N VAL A 17 -5.22 -2.94 -5.43
CA VAL A 17 -5.07 -4.29 -4.88
C VAL A 17 -4.18 -5.17 -5.75
N GLY A 18 -4.39 -5.15 -7.07
CA GLY A 18 -3.59 -5.91 -8.03
C GLY A 18 -2.12 -5.48 -8.00
N SER A 19 -1.85 -4.18 -7.87
CA SER A 19 -0.48 -3.68 -7.75
C SER A 19 0.21 -4.13 -6.47
N ILE A 20 -0.50 -4.17 -5.33
CA ILE A 20 0.04 -4.67 -4.06
C ILE A 20 0.36 -6.17 -4.19
N LEU A 21 -0.56 -6.97 -4.75
CA LEU A 21 -0.32 -8.39 -5.00
C LEU A 21 0.93 -8.62 -5.85
N TYR A 22 1.03 -7.95 -6.99
CA TYR A 22 2.19 -8.08 -7.87
C TYR A 22 3.48 -7.62 -7.18
N PHE A 23 3.43 -6.50 -6.47
CA PHE A 23 4.57 -5.99 -5.72
C PHE A 23 5.06 -6.97 -4.65
N SER A 24 4.16 -7.43 -3.79
CA SER A 24 4.49 -8.26 -2.62
C SER A 24 4.95 -9.66 -2.99
N PHE A 25 4.35 -10.28 -4.01
CA PHE A 25 4.62 -11.68 -4.35
C PHE A 25 5.59 -11.86 -5.51
N VAL A 26 5.82 -10.81 -6.32
CA VAL A 26 6.69 -10.90 -7.51
C VAL A 26 7.83 -9.90 -7.44
N VAL A 27 7.54 -8.61 -7.34
CA VAL A 27 8.58 -7.57 -7.45
C VAL A 27 9.56 -7.62 -6.29
N ALA A 28 9.09 -7.63 -5.04
CA ALA A 28 9.98 -7.61 -3.88
C ALA A 28 10.82 -8.90 -3.78
N PRO A 29 10.26 -10.11 -3.85
CA PRO A 29 11.06 -11.34 -3.85
C PRO A 29 11.99 -11.44 -5.08
N GLY A 30 11.53 -10.99 -6.25
CA GLY A 30 12.33 -10.92 -7.47
C GLY A 30 13.55 -10.01 -7.32
N ALA A 31 13.37 -8.82 -6.72
CA ALA A 31 14.47 -7.90 -6.48
C ALA A 31 15.56 -8.50 -5.60
N PHE A 32 15.18 -9.15 -4.48
CA PHE A 32 16.13 -9.78 -3.56
C PHE A 32 16.77 -11.08 -4.09
N SER A 33 16.19 -11.70 -5.11
CA SER A 33 16.75 -12.92 -5.73
C SER A 33 17.65 -12.65 -6.94
N VAL A 34 17.42 -11.56 -7.66
CA VAL A 34 18.13 -11.26 -8.92
C VAL A 34 19.24 -10.22 -8.75
N LEU A 35 19.11 -9.28 -7.81
CA LEU A 35 20.10 -8.23 -7.65
C LEU A 35 21.34 -8.69 -6.87
N PRO A 36 22.53 -8.11 -7.15
CA PRO A 36 23.80 -8.60 -6.60
C PRO A 36 23.94 -8.47 -5.07
N ASN A 37 23.18 -7.57 -4.45
CA ASN A 37 23.20 -7.35 -3.01
C ASN A 37 21.85 -6.78 -2.52
N SER A 38 21.61 -6.91 -1.22
CA SER A 38 20.38 -6.52 -0.53
C SER A 38 20.18 -5.01 -0.44
N ASP A 39 21.25 -4.21 -0.51
CA ASP A 39 21.16 -2.74 -0.53
C ASP A 39 20.53 -2.25 -1.85
N LEU A 40 20.99 -2.79 -2.99
CA LEU A 40 20.40 -2.50 -4.31
C LEU A 40 18.96 -3.00 -4.40
N ALA A 41 18.68 -4.19 -3.89
CA ALA A 41 17.31 -4.71 -3.82
C ALA A 41 16.41 -3.81 -2.97
N GLY A 42 16.87 -3.42 -1.78
CA GLY A 42 16.15 -2.52 -0.90
C GLY A 42 15.90 -1.13 -1.51
N ALA A 43 16.82 -0.62 -2.33
CA ALA A 43 16.65 0.63 -3.06
C ALA A 43 15.59 0.53 -4.17
N LEU A 44 15.61 -0.55 -4.97
CA LEU A 44 14.60 -0.81 -6.01
C LEU A 44 13.20 -1.00 -5.39
N VAL A 45 13.12 -1.81 -4.32
CA VAL A 45 11.89 -2.06 -3.58
C VAL A 45 11.35 -0.76 -2.98
N GLY A 46 12.20 0.07 -2.36
CA GLY A 46 11.78 1.36 -1.82
C GLY A 46 11.24 2.32 -2.89
N HIS A 47 11.92 2.41 -4.05
CA HIS A 47 11.48 3.24 -5.16
C HIS A 47 10.10 2.80 -5.70
N THR A 48 9.97 1.51 -6.01
CA THR A 48 8.74 0.95 -6.59
C THR A 48 7.58 1.01 -5.61
N LEU A 49 7.81 0.74 -4.32
CA LEU A 49 6.80 0.86 -3.27
C LEU A 49 6.30 2.30 -3.12
N SER A 50 7.19 3.31 -3.16
CA SER A 50 6.78 4.72 -3.09
C SER A 50 5.86 5.10 -4.25
N LYS A 51 6.14 4.63 -5.47
CA LYS A 51 5.27 4.85 -6.63
C LYS A 51 3.93 4.13 -6.49
N LEU A 52 3.95 2.91 -5.96
CA LEU A 52 2.74 2.16 -5.64
C LEU A 52 1.88 2.91 -4.63
N HIS A 53 2.46 3.46 -3.56
CA HIS A 53 1.74 4.24 -2.55
C HIS A 53 1.05 5.47 -3.14
N ILE A 54 1.75 6.24 -3.97
CA ILE A 54 1.16 7.41 -4.63
C ILE A 54 0.00 6.98 -5.53
N MET A 55 0.20 5.96 -6.37
CA MET A 55 -0.85 5.43 -7.24
C MET A 55 -2.05 4.91 -6.44
N GLY A 56 -1.79 4.21 -5.33
CA GLY A 56 -2.80 3.67 -4.43
C GLY A 56 -3.64 4.76 -3.79
N ILE A 57 -3.02 5.81 -3.25
CA ILE A 57 -3.73 6.96 -2.68
C ILE A 57 -4.62 7.62 -3.73
N VAL A 58 -4.11 7.86 -4.95
CA VAL A 58 -4.90 8.43 -6.05
C VAL A 58 -6.09 7.51 -6.40
N ALA A 59 -5.86 6.21 -6.51
CA ALA A 59 -6.90 5.23 -6.80
C ALA A 59 -7.98 5.16 -5.70
N GLY A 60 -7.56 5.25 -4.43
CA GLY A 60 -8.45 5.32 -3.28
C GLY A 60 -9.32 6.58 -3.29
N CYS A 61 -8.74 7.75 -3.59
CA CYS A 61 -9.49 8.99 -3.75
C CYS A 61 -10.52 8.89 -4.88
N ILE A 62 -10.16 8.33 -6.04
CA ILE A 62 -11.08 8.09 -7.15
C ILE A 62 -12.23 7.18 -6.71
N TYR A 63 -11.95 6.10 -5.97
CA TYR A 63 -12.96 5.20 -5.45
C TYR A 63 -13.96 5.92 -4.53
N LEU A 64 -13.47 6.72 -3.57
CA LEU A 64 -14.31 7.44 -2.61
C LEU A 64 -15.18 8.49 -3.31
N ILE A 65 -14.61 9.25 -4.24
CA ILE A 65 -15.36 10.25 -5.04
C ILE A 65 -16.44 9.55 -5.87
N ALA A 66 -16.10 8.46 -6.55
CA ALA A 66 -17.07 7.69 -7.34
C ALA A 66 -18.20 7.14 -6.48
N THR A 67 -17.90 6.72 -5.24
CA THR A 67 -18.87 6.23 -4.26
C THR A 67 -19.84 7.33 -3.82
N ALA A 68 -19.33 8.50 -3.40
CA ALA A 68 -20.18 9.63 -3.02
C ALA A 68 -21.02 10.14 -4.21
N ALA A 69 -20.46 10.16 -5.42
CA ALA A 69 -21.14 10.60 -6.63
C ALA A 69 -22.25 9.63 -7.08
N ALA A 70 -22.06 8.31 -6.88
CA ALA A 70 -23.05 7.31 -7.27
C ALA A 70 -24.36 7.44 -6.47
N GLU A 71 -24.26 7.82 -5.20
CA GLU A 71 -25.41 7.97 -4.31
C GLU A 71 -25.83 9.42 -4.11
N LYS A 72 -25.08 10.37 -4.66
CA LYS A 72 -25.29 11.82 -4.51
C LYS A 72 -25.34 12.26 -3.04
N THR A 73 -24.63 11.57 -2.16
CA THR A 73 -24.56 11.87 -0.72
C THR A 73 -23.21 11.46 -0.13
N LEU A 74 -22.71 12.25 0.83
CA LEU A 74 -21.53 11.89 1.61
C LEU A 74 -21.80 10.74 2.59
N GLY A 75 -23.07 10.44 2.90
CA GLY A 75 -23.44 9.29 3.74
C GLY A 75 -22.97 7.95 3.16
N ALA A 76 -22.76 7.88 1.84
CA ALA A 76 -22.19 6.71 1.17
C ALA A 76 -20.77 6.37 1.64
N LEU A 77 -20.03 7.35 2.17
CA LEU A 77 -18.67 7.15 2.69
C LEU A 77 -18.65 6.44 4.05
N ALA A 78 -19.79 6.36 4.74
CA ALA A 78 -19.94 5.58 5.96
C ALA A 78 -20.16 4.08 5.69
N ARG A 79 -20.30 3.67 4.42
CA ARG A 79 -20.46 2.26 4.07
C ARG A 79 -19.16 1.48 4.32
N PRO A 80 -19.23 0.20 4.72
CA PRO A 80 -18.06 -0.59 5.09
C PRO A 80 -16.92 -0.57 4.06
N ALA A 81 -17.23 -0.71 2.76
CA ALA A 81 -16.22 -0.68 1.71
C ALA A 81 -15.50 0.68 1.60
N ALA A 82 -16.23 1.79 1.74
CA ALA A 82 -15.63 3.13 1.70
C ALA A 82 -14.77 3.41 2.93
N LEU A 83 -15.20 2.97 4.11
CA LEU A 83 -14.40 3.07 5.34
C LEU A 83 -13.09 2.26 5.25
N LEU A 84 -13.13 1.06 4.67
CA LEU A 84 -11.93 0.26 4.42
C LEU A 84 -10.96 0.96 3.46
N VAL A 85 -11.46 1.49 2.34
CA VAL A 85 -10.62 2.24 1.39
C VAL A 85 -10.04 3.50 2.02
N PHE A 86 -10.79 4.20 2.86
CA PHE A 86 -10.27 5.33 3.63
C PHE A 86 -9.16 4.89 4.60
N ALA A 87 -9.37 3.79 5.34
CA ALA A 87 -8.35 3.24 6.23
C ALA A 87 -7.08 2.82 5.47
N MET A 88 -7.22 2.23 4.28
CA MET A 88 -6.09 1.91 3.40
C MET A 88 -5.26 3.17 3.08
N ILE A 89 -5.90 4.29 2.73
CA ILE A 89 -5.19 5.55 2.45
C ILE A 89 -4.41 6.00 3.68
N VAL A 90 -5.04 5.98 4.86
CA VAL A 90 -4.40 6.37 6.12
C VAL A 90 -3.19 5.48 6.44
N PHE A 91 -3.33 4.16 6.33
CA PHE A 91 -2.24 3.21 6.56
C PHE A 91 -1.10 3.39 5.57
N THR A 92 -1.41 3.58 4.29
CA THR A 92 -0.39 3.85 3.26
C THR A 92 0.35 5.17 3.53
N MET A 93 -0.35 6.23 3.93
CA MET A 93 0.30 7.49 4.32
C MET A 93 1.19 7.34 5.55
N ALA A 94 0.72 6.61 6.57
CA ALA A 94 1.50 6.31 7.77
C ALA A 94 2.74 5.45 7.46
N SER A 95 2.61 4.47 6.55
CA SER A 95 3.70 3.64 6.04
C SER A 95 4.73 4.51 5.31
N GLN A 96 4.31 5.28 4.29
CA GLN A 96 5.19 6.08 3.44
C GLN A 96 5.92 7.19 4.18
N TYR A 97 5.17 8.03 4.89
CA TYR A 97 5.69 9.27 5.47
C TYR A 97 6.12 9.13 6.93
N GLY A 98 5.73 8.04 7.59
CA GLY A 98 6.12 7.73 8.97
C GLY A 98 7.18 6.64 9.05
N VAL A 99 6.84 5.41 8.64
CA VAL A 99 7.69 4.23 8.82
C VAL A 99 8.86 4.23 7.84
N ILE A 100 8.59 4.30 6.54
CA ILE A 100 9.60 4.24 5.48
C ILE A 100 10.54 5.44 5.55
N ALA A 101 10.03 6.65 5.78
CA ALA A 101 10.87 7.84 5.96
C ALA A 101 11.91 7.67 7.08
N ARG A 102 11.55 7.01 8.20
CA ARG A 102 12.49 6.70 9.29
C ARG A 102 13.48 5.60 8.89
N MET A 103 13.04 4.60 8.13
CA MET A 103 13.93 3.56 7.60
C MET A 103 15.00 4.15 6.67
N ASP A 104 14.64 5.11 5.83
CA ASP A 104 15.59 5.75 4.91
C ASP A 104 16.67 6.54 5.68
N VAL A 105 16.30 7.23 6.76
CA VAL A 105 17.28 7.88 7.65
C VAL A 105 18.24 6.85 8.26
N LEU A 106 17.75 5.73 8.77
CA LEU A 106 18.60 4.67 9.34
C LEU A 106 19.50 4.03 8.27
N ARG A 107 18.98 3.81 7.06
CA ARG A 107 19.76 3.31 5.92
C ARG A 107 20.92 4.26 5.57
N LEU A 108 20.67 5.56 5.54
CA LEU A 108 21.70 6.57 5.30
C LEU A 108 22.76 6.58 6.41
N GLN A 109 22.37 6.44 7.68
CA GLN A 109 23.30 6.38 8.81
C GLN A 109 24.20 5.14 8.78
N MET A 110 23.67 4.00 8.33
CA MET A 110 24.43 2.76 8.20
C MET A 110 25.33 2.75 6.95
N GLY A 111 24.94 3.44 5.88
CA GLY A 111 25.63 3.40 4.58
C GLY A 111 25.37 2.12 3.79
N SER A 112 25.45 0.96 4.45
CA SER A 112 25.05 -0.35 3.92
C SER A 112 24.31 -1.12 5.00
N VAL A 113 23.07 -1.50 4.70
CA VAL A 113 22.27 -2.36 5.58
C VAL A 113 22.92 -3.73 5.64
N GLU A 114 23.33 -4.27 4.48
CA GLU A 114 23.96 -5.60 4.35
C GLU A 114 25.24 -5.75 5.16
N ALA A 115 26.16 -4.77 5.07
CA ALA A 115 27.45 -4.81 5.75
C ALA A 115 27.33 -4.48 7.25
N THR A 116 26.18 -3.98 7.70
CA THR A 116 25.97 -3.66 9.12
C THR A 116 25.61 -4.92 9.92
N PRO A 117 26.35 -5.27 10.99
CA PRO A 117 26.07 -6.45 11.81
C PRO A 117 24.66 -6.43 12.41
N ALA A 118 24.00 -7.59 12.48
CA ALA A 118 22.64 -7.71 13.00
C ALA A 118 22.46 -7.20 14.45
N GLY A 119 23.51 -7.26 15.27
CA GLY A 119 23.50 -6.72 16.64
C GLY A 119 23.67 -5.19 16.74
N ASN A 120 23.94 -4.50 15.63
CA ASN A 120 24.07 -3.05 15.63
C ASN A 120 22.70 -2.40 15.92
N PRO A 121 22.61 -1.44 16.86
CA PRO A 121 21.34 -0.79 17.22
C PRO A 121 20.59 -0.15 16.04
N LEU A 122 21.30 0.38 15.04
CA LEU A 122 20.71 0.96 13.84
C LEU A 122 20.03 -0.11 12.97
N ARG A 123 20.68 -1.27 12.82
CA ARG A 123 20.14 -2.39 12.04
C ARG A 123 18.90 -2.99 12.71
N VAL A 124 18.96 -3.19 14.03
CA VAL A 124 17.80 -3.66 14.82
C VAL A 124 16.61 -2.71 14.70
N ALA A 125 16.85 -1.39 14.75
CA ALA A 125 15.79 -0.40 14.59
C ALA A 125 15.21 -0.41 13.17
N PHE A 126 16.06 -0.56 12.15
CA PHE A 126 15.64 -0.67 10.75
C PHE A 126 14.78 -1.91 10.52
N ASP A 127 15.23 -3.09 10.97
CA ASP A 127 14.52 -4.36 10.78
C ASP A 127 13.15 -4.34 11.46
N ARG A 128 13.06 -3.73 12.66
CA ARG A 128 11.77 -3.54 13.34
C ARG A 128 10.81 -2.65 12.55
N LEU A 129 11.30 -1.53 12.01
CA LEU A 129 10.48 -0.65 11.17
C LEU A 129 10.10 -1.32 9.85
N HIS A 130 11.00 -2.11 9.25
CA HIS A 130 10.71 -2.90 8.07
C HIS A 130 9.57 -3.88 8.32
N GLN A 131 9.58 -4.57 9.46
CA GLN A 131 8.50 -5.46 9.83
C GLN A 131 7.16 -4.72 10.00
N TYR A 132 7.18 -3.52 10.60
CA TYR A 132 5.98 -2.69 10.69
C TYR A 132 5.46 -2.23 9.33
N SER A 133 6.32 -1.89 8.37
CA SER A 133 5.86 -1.53 7.03
C SER A 133 5.22 -2.74 6.33
N VAL A 134 5.80 -3.94 6.46
CA VAL A 134 5.21 -5.18 5.92
C VAL A 134 3.82 -5.46 6.52
N TRP A 135 3.65 -5.23 7.82
CA TRP A 135 2.36 -5.40 8.48
C TRP A 135 1.32 -4.38 8.01
N LEU A 136 1.71 -3.12 7.83
CA LEU A 136 0.84 -2.09 7.24
C LEU A 136 0.44 -2.45 5.81
N GLU A 137 1.38 -2.87 4.96
CA GLU A 137 1.05 -3.30 3.59
C GLU A 137 0.10 -4.51 3.57
N SER A 138 0.29 -5.46 4.49
CA SER A 138 -0.61 -6.61 4.65
C SER A 138 -2.01 -6.18 5.08
N ALA A 139 -2.11 -5.23 6.01
CA ALA A 139 -3.39 -4.67 6.45
C ALA A 139 -4.11 -3.93 5.31
N VAL A 140 -3.37 -3.16 4.50
CA VAL A 140 -3.89 -2.49 3.30
C VAL A 140 -4.40 -3.51 2.29
N LEU A 141 -3.63 -4.57 2.01
CA LEU A 141 -4.03 -5.63 1.07
C LEU A 141 -5.31 -6.34 1.51
N LEU A 142 -5.37 -6.79 2.77
CA LEU A 142 -6.55 -7.49 3.30
C LEU A 142 -7.78 -6.57 3.31
N SER A 143 -7.61 -5.30 3.68
CA SER A 143 -8.67 -4.30 3.62
C SER A 143 -9.16 -4.08 2.18
N GLY A 144 -8.25 -4.04 1.21
CA GLY A 144 -8.57 -3.88 -0.20
C GLY A 144 -9.33 -5.06 -0.80
N LEU A 145 -8.93 -6.30 -0.45
CA LEU A 145 -9.66 -7.51 -0.83
C LEU A 145 -11.08 -7.53 -0.25
N ALA A 146 -11.22 -7.20 1.04
CA ALA A 146 -12.52 -7.08 1.69
C ALA A 146 -13.37 -5.97 1.07
N ALA A 147 -12.78 -4.80 0.80
CA ALA A 147 -13.47 -3.69 0.14
C ALA A 147 -13.96 -4.09 -1.26
N LEU A 148 -13.13 -4.74 -2.09
CA LEU A 148 -13.52 -5.23 -3.41
C LEU A 148 -14.72 -6.16 -3.35
N PHE A 149 -14.68 -7.12 -2.42
CA PHE A 149 -15.78 -8.06 -2.21
C PHE A 149 -17.07 -7.32 -1.82
N LEU A 150 -17.00 -6.39 -0.87
CA LEU A 150 -18.15 -5.61 -0.42
C LEU A 150 -18.71 -4.69 -1.51
N THR A 151 -17.87 -4.08 -2.35
CA THR A 151 -18.29 -3.29 -3.52
C THR A 151 -19.00 -4.16 -4.55
N ALA A 152 -18.57 -5.41 -4.75
CA ALA A 152 -19.26 -6.37 -5.61
C ALA A 152 -20.62 -6.77 -5.03
N TRP A 153 -20.66 -7.07 -3.73
CA TRP A 153 -21.86 -7.53 -3.02
C TRP A 153 -22.97 -6.49 -2.95
N GLN A 154 -22.63 -5.19 -2.97
CA GLN A 154 -23.55 -4.06 -2.89
C GLN A 154 -24.63 -4.00 -4.00
N LYS A 155 -24.60 -4.91 -4.99
CA LYS A 155 -25.59 -5.02 -6.07
C LYS A 155 -26.78 -5.92 -5.73
N ASN A 156 -26.75 -6.63 -4.59
CA ASN A 156 -27.73 -7.65 -4.21
C ASN A 156 -28.70 -7.21 -3.08
N LEU A 157 -28.81 -5.91 -2.82
CA LEU A 157 -29.77 -5.28 -1.90
C LEU A 157 -30.35 -4.03 -2.58
#